data_AF-A0A6B1GTF9-F1
#
_entry.id   AF-A0A6B1GTF9-F1
#
_cell.length_a   1.000
_cell.length_b   1.000
_cell.length_c   1.000
_cell.angle_alpha   90.00
_cell.angle_beta   90.00
_cell.angle_gamma   90.00
#
_symmetry.space_group_name_H-M   'P 1'
#
loop_
_entity.id
_entity.type
_entity.pdbx_description
1 polymer ?
#
loop_
_entity_poly.entity_id
_entity_poly.type
_entity_poly.pdbx_seq_one_letter_code
_entity_poly.pdbx_strand_id
1 'polypeptide(L)'
;MFRLIYRLIVQRIQEYKTKRTAIKKQQIKRYSRNSSVNRKYWVFVGVFCIICATAIAFSLHRHFNLPRLYLDPKTAQLKINVDSVDTPQLVIYLEQWPPPLTPVPENDSVSRIVIQDSKFVPKFQLITAGSTVEIINEDSILHNTHIDDGKNTVFNVATPLKSVTVRKTLTSTGILNVRCDLHPGMYSWVFVPPAPQYAVLQEPDLIHWTNIPPATYRLVSWQPEQTPQHRIITLSSGKQYTLQHHQRNQ
;
A
#
# COMPACT_ATOMS: atom_id res chain seq x y z
N MET A 1 63.82 18.41 75.18
CA MET A 1 62.79 19.07 74.32
C MET A 1 62.36 18.22 73.12
N PHE A 2 63.27 17.73 72.28
CA PHE A 2 62.93 16.98 71.04
C PHE A 2 62.08 15.72 71.22
N ARG A 3 62.29 14.93 72.29
CA ARG A 3 61.53 13.70 72.56
C ARG A 3 60.04 13.93 72.82
N LEU A 4 59.68 15.08 73.40
CA LEU A 4 58.29 15.43 73.72
C LEU A 4 57.54 15.88 72.45
N ILE A 5 58.19 16.71 71.63
CA ILE A 5 57.66 17.17 70.35
C ILE A 5 57.42 15.98 69.41
N TYR A 6 58.38 15.05 69.34
CA TYR A 6 58.24 13.84 68.54
C TYR A 6 57.04 12.99 68.98
N ARG A 7 56.83 12.79 70.29
CA ARG A 7 55.68 12.03 70.81
C ARG A 7 54.34 12.69 70.46
N LEU A 8 54.24 14.01 70.57
CA LEU A 8 53.02 14.76 70.22
C LEU A 8 52.70 14.67 68.72
N ILE A 9 53.72 14.73 67.86
CA ILE A 9 53.54 14.57 66.41
C ILE A 9 53.05 13.16 66.07
N VAL A 10 53.67 12.12 66.64
CA VAL A 10 53.25 10.73 66.42
C VAL A 10 51.82 10.50 66.91
N GLN A 11 51.44 11.06 68.05
CA GLN A 11 50.07 10.96 68.58
C GLN A 11 49.04 11.65 67.67
N ARG A 12 49.35 12.86 67.19
CA ARG A 12 48.51 13.58 66.20
C ARG A 12 48.35 12.82 64.90
N ILE A 13 49.42 12.17 64.41
CA ILE A 13 49.36 11.35 63.20
C ILE A 13 48.45 10.13 63.42
N GLN A 14 48.52 9.49 64.58
CA GLN A 14 47.65 8.34 64.89
C GLN A 14 46.19 8.76 65.04
N GLU A 15 45.89 9.86 65.74
CA GLU A 15 44.54 10.39 65.82
C GLU A 15 43.96 10.74 64.44
N TYR A 16 44.78 11.35 63.58
CA TYR A 16 44.37 11.66 62.21
C TYR A 16 44.08 10.40 61.40
N LYS A 17 44.93 9.36 61.49
CA LYS A 17 44.70 8.06 60.83
C LYS A 17 43.42 7.39 61.32
N THR A 18 43.14 7.44 62.62
CA THR A 18 41.93 6.85 63.21
C THR A 18 40.67 7.59 62.76
N LYS A 19 40.66 8.93 62.83
CA LYS A 19 39.52 9.75 62.37
C LYS A 19 39.25 9.55 60.88
N ARG A 20 40.30 9.51 60.04
CA ARG A 20 40.17 9.25 58.60
C ARG A 20 39.56 7.88 58.32
N THR A 21 39.98 6.85 59.07
CA THR A 21 39.44 5.49 58.93
C THR A 21 37.97 5.41 59.34
N ALA A 22 37.57 6.11 60.41
CA ALA A 22 36.18 6.16 60.87
C ALA A 22 35.26 6.84 59.84
N ILE A 23 35.68 7.99 59.28
CA ILE A 23 34.92 8.70 58.24
C ILE A 23 34.75 7.82 57.00
N LYS A 24 35.81 7.14 56.56
CA LYS A 24 35.76 6.24 55.39
C LYS A 24 34.80 5.07 55.60
N LYS A 25 34.81 4.45 56.80
CA LYS A 25 33.84 3.39 57.17
C LYS A 25 32.40 3.90 57.18
N GLN A 26 32.17 5.12 57.70
CA GLN A 26 30.83 5.71 57.77
C GLN A 26 30.29 6.05 56.38
N GLN A 27 31.13 6.56 55.47
CA GLN A 27 30.77 6.81 54.07
C GLN A 27 30.44 5.51 53.31
N ILE A 28 31.25 4.46 53.48
CA ILE A 28 31.01 3.14 52.85
C ILE A 28 29.68 2.55 53.33
N LYS A 29 29.39 2.62 54.65
CA LYS A 29 28.13 2.11 55.22
C LYS A 29 26.91 2.90 54.72
N ARG A 30 27.06 4.20 54.45
CA ARG A 30 26.00 5.05 53.88
C ARG A 30 25.75 4.69 52.40
N TYR A 31 26.82 4.44 51.63
CA TYR A 31 26.73 4.02 50.24
C TYR A 31 26.11 2.61 50.10
N SER A 32 26.49 1.65 50.94
CA SER A 32 25.95 0.28 50.88
C SER A 32 24.47 0.19 51.25
N ARG A 33 23.99 1.08 52.14
CA ARG A 33 22.56 1.13 52.50
C ARG A 33 21.73 1.64 51.33
N ASN A 34 22.24 2.62 50.58
CA ASN A 34 21.57 3.20 49.42
C ASN A 34 21.57 2.27 48.19
N SER A 35 22.63 1.47 48.02
CA SER A 35 22.71 0.49 46.91
C SER A 35 21.70 -0.66 47.05
N SER A 36 21.31 -1.03 48.27
CA SER A 36 20.31 -2.09 48.50
C SER A 36 18.89 -1.70 48.05
N VAL A 37 18.54 -0.41 48.19
CA VAL A 37 17.25 0.15 47.74
C VAL A 37 17.24 0.28 46.22
N ASN A 38 18.34 0.77 45.63
CA ASN A 38 18.49 0.85 44.18
C ASN A 38 18.49 -0.54 43.51
N ARG A 39 19.11 -1.56 44.10
CA ARG A 39 19.16 -2.91 43.50
C ARG A 39 17.78 -3.51 43.30
N LYS A 40 16.86 -3.32 44.25
CA LYS A 40 15.47 -3.79 44.10
C LYS A 40 14.74 -3.03 42.99
N TYR A 41 14.89 -1.70 42.94
CA TYR A 41 14.31 -0.87 41.87
C TYR A 41 14.81 -1.27 40.48
N TRP A 42 16.12 -1.49 40.31
CA TRP A 42 16.68 -1.89 39.02
C TRP A 42 16.26 -3.30 38.58
N VAL A 43 16.04 -4.23 39.52
CA VAL A 43 15.47 -5.55 39.21
C VAL A 43 14.02 -5.43 38.74
N PHE A 44 13.19 -4.63 39.42
CA PHE A 44 11.80 -4.41 39.00
C PHE A 44 11.68 -3.71 37.64
N VAL A 45 12.50 -2.68 37.39
CA VAL A 45 12.55 -1.99 36.09
C VAL A 45 13.03 -2.95 34.99
N GLY A 46 14.07 -3.74 35.25
CA GLY A 46 14.57 -4.73 34.29
C GLY A 46 13.54 -5.80 33.91
N VAL A 47 12.84 -6.37 34.91
CA VAL A 47 11.79 -7.37 34.67
C VAL A 47 10.60 -6.77 33.91
N PHE A 48 10.18 -5.55 34.27
CA PHE A 48 9.09 -4.85 33.56
C PHE A 48 9.45 -4.54 32.10
N CYS A 49 10.67 -4.10 31.82
CA CYS A 49 11.15 -3.87 30.45
C CYS A 49 11.17 -5.16 29.61
N ILE A 50 11.58 -6.31 30.20
CA ILE A 50 11.55 -7.60 29.50
C ILE A 50 10.11 -8.03 29.20
N ILE A 51 9.20 -7.92 30.17
CA ILE A 51 7.78 -8.25 29.97
C ILE A 51 7.16 -7.36 28.89
N CYS A 52 7.38 -6.04 28.92
CA CYS A 52 6.90 -5.14 27.87
C CYS A 52 7.50 -5.45 26.50
N ALA A 53 8.80 -5.74 26.41
CA ALA A 53 9.45 -6.12 25.16
C ALA A 53 8.87 -7.42 24.59
N THR A 54 8.62 -8.43 25.44
CA THR A 54 7.98 -9.69 25.01
C THR A 54 6.52 -9.51 24.62
N ALA A 55 5.75 -8.67 25.33
CA ALA A 55 4.36 -8.36 24.98
C ALA A 55 4.26 -7.59 23.66
N ILE A 56 5.16 -6.63 23.42
CA ILE A 56 5.26 -5.92 22.14
C ILE A 56 5.70 -6.88 21.03
N ALA A 57 6.70 -7.73 21.26
CA ALA A 57 7.13 -8.72 20.27
C ALA A 57 6.02 -9.75 19.95
N PHE A 58 5.27 -10.20 20.96
CA PHE A 58 4.14 -11.12 20.79
C PHE A 58 2.94 -10.45 20.10
N SER A 59 2.66 -9.19 20.43
CA SER A 59 1.64 -8.37 19.75
C SER A 59 2.02 -8.11 18.29
N LEU A 60 3.28 -7.77 18.02
CA LEU A 60 3.80 -7.62 16.66
C LEU A 60 3.76 -8.95 15.90
N HIS A 61 4.09 -10.08 16.54
CA HIS A 61 4.01 -11.39 15.88
C HIS A 61 2.57 -11.81 15.55
N ARG A 62 1.59 -11.49 16.40
CA ARG A 62 0.17 -11.75 16.11
C ARG A 62 -0.40 -10.88 14.98
N HIS A 63 0.14 -9.68 14.78
CA HIS A 63 -0.38 -8.75 13.76
C HIS A 63 0.43 -8.76 12.45
N PHE A 64 1.66 -9.26 12.44
CA PHE A 64 2.49 -9.38 11.22
C PHE A 64 2.60 -10.83 10.74
N ASN A 65 1.46 -11.46 10.47
CA ASN A 65 1.40 -12.48 9.42
C ASN A 65 1.38 -11.75 8.06
N LEU A 66 2.51 -11.13 7.67
CA LEU A 66 2.67 -10.76 6.28
C LEU A 66 2.66 -12.08 5.51
N PRO A 67 1.75 -12.30 4.54
CA PRO A 67 1.86 -13.46 3.69
C PRO A 67 3.26 -13.41 3.09
N ARG A 68 4.08 -14.42 3.39
CA ARG A 68 5.32 -14.62 2.64
C ARG A 68 4.84 -14.71 1.19
N LEU A 69 5.15 -13.70 0.38
CA LEU A 69 4.92 -13.74 -1.07
C LEU A 69 5.72 -14.93 -1.59
N TYR A 70 5.07 -16.08 -1.62
CA TYR A 70 5.66 -17.30 -2.10
C TYR A 70 5.79 -17.12 -3.61
N LEU A 71 7.02 -16.93 -4.06
CA LEU A 71 7.36 -16.96 -5.48
C LEU A 71 7.28 -18.42 -5.91
N ASP A 72 6.22 -18.76 -6.65
CA ASP A 72 6.12 -20.10 -7.21
C ASP A 72 7.21 -20.24 -8.30
N PRO A 73 8.14 -21.21 -8.19
CA PRO A 73 9.18 -21.42 -9.19
C PRO A 73 8.62 -21.74 -10.59
N LYS A 74 7.33 -22.10 -10.68
CA LYS A 74 6.60 -22.34 -11.93
C LYS A 74 6.06 -21.08 -12.60
N THR A 75 6.29 -19.90 -11.99
CA THR A 75 5.76 -18.62 -12.49
C THR A 75 6.87 -17.73 -13.03
N ALA A 76 6.48 -16.73 -13.81
CA ALA A 76 7.36 -15.68 -14.32
C ALA A 76 7.29 -14.42 -13.44
N GLN A 77 8.30 -13.58 -13.57
CA GLN A 77 8.33 -12.23 -13.04
C GLN A 77 8.43 -11.21 -14.17
N LEU A 78 7.72 -10.10 -14.07
CA LEU A 78 7.75 -9.01 -15.04
C LEU A 78 7.99 -7.68 -14.32
N LYS A 79 9.07 -7.02 -14.71
CA LYS A 79 9.38 -5.63 -14.34
C LYS A 79 9.07 -4.73 -15.52
N ILE A 80 8.36 -3.64 -15.27
CA ILE A 80 8.08 -2.62 -16.28
C ILE A 80 8.52 -1.29 -15.70
N ASN A 81 9.53 -0.68 -16.33
CA ASN A 81 9.96 0.66 -16.01
C ASN A 81 9.15 1.64 -16.85
N VAL A 82 8.40 2.53 -16.20
CA VAL A 82 7.56 3.53 -16.85
C VAL A 82 8.28 4.87 -16.78
N ASP A 83 8.66 5.40 -17.94
CA ASP A 83 9.48 6.61 -18.00
C ASP A 83 8.66 7.91 -17.96
N SER A 84 7.39 7.87 -18.40
CA SER A 84 6.49 9.03 -18.43
C SER A 84 5.02 8.65 -18.22
N VAL A 85 4.25 9.60 -17.68
CA VAL A 85 2.80 9.55 -17.53
C VAL A 85 2.27 10.92 -17.98
N ASP A 86 1.52 10.98 -19.08
CA ASP A 86 1.14 12.24 -19.75
C ASP A 86 -0.21 12.79 -19.26
N THR A 87 -1.03 11.91 -18.70
CA THR A 87 -2.36 12.20 -18.20
C THR A 87 -2.46 11.79 -16.73
N PRO A 88 -3.49 12.20 -15.98
CA PRO A 88 -3.57 11.86 -14.56
C PRO A 88 -3.61 10.35 -14.26
N GLN A 89 -3.94 9.50 -15.23
CA GLN A 89 -3.98 8.04 -15.06
C GLN A 89 -3.38 7.31 -16.26
N LEU A 90 -2.31 6.57 -16.03
CA LEU A 90 -1.81 5.51 -16.91
C LEU A 90 -2.26 4.15 -16.36
N VAL A 91 -3.00 3.39 -17.16
CA VAL A 91 -3.39 2.02 -16.84
C VAL A 91 -2.53 1.07 -17.65
N ILE A 92 -1.83 0.16 -16.97
CA ILE A 92 -1.08 -0.94 -17.60
C ILE A 92 -1.60 -2.26 -17.07
N TYR A 93 -1.91 -3.22 -17.96
CA TYR A 93 -2.40 -4.54 -17.55
C TYR A 93 -2.01 -5.65 -18.53
N LEU A 94 -2.04 -6.89 -18.03
CA LEU A 94 -1.90 -8.08 -18.86
C LEU A 94 -3.27 -8.63 -19.25
N GLU A 95 -3.41 -8.93 -20.53
CA GLU A 95 -4.50 -9.74 -21.09
C GLU A 95 -3.87 -11.04 -21.62
N GLN A 96 -4.33 -12.20 -21.14
CA GLN A 96 -3.82 -13.48 -21.65
C GLN A 96 -4.33 -13.70 -23.09
N TRP A 97 -3.46 -14.21 -23.96
CA TRP A 97 -3.82 -14.54 -25.35
C TRP A 97 -3.52 -16.01 -25.68
N PRO A 98 -4.53 -16.82 -26.05
CA PRO A 98 -5.97 -16.49 -26.09
C PRO A 98 -6.55 -16.19 -24.69
N PRO A 99 -7.68 -15.46 -24.60
CA PRO A 99 -8.33 -15.17 -23.31
C PRO A 99 -8.61 -16.46 -22.52
N PRO A 100 -8.53 -16.42 -21.19
CA PRO A 100 -8.82 -17.59 -20.38
C PRO A 100 -10.31 -17.96 -20.53
N LEU A 101 -10.59 -19.27 -20.57
CA LEU A 101 -11.96 -19.78 -20.66
C LEU A 101 -12.74 -19.62 -19.35
N THR A 102 -12.05 -19.24 -18.26
CA THR A 102 -12.65 -19.11 -16.94
C THR A 102 -13.22 -17.71 -16.73
N PRO A 103 -14.51 -17.60 -16.34
CA PRO A 103 -15.11 -16.33 -15.98
C PRO A 103 -14.35 -15.67 -14.84
N VAL A 104 -14.23 -14.34 -14.89
CA VAL A 104 -13.77 -13.56 -13.74
C VAL A 104 -14.79 -13.78 -12.60
N PRO A 105 -14.34 -14.11 -11.37
CA PRO A 105 -15.26 -14.38 -10.27
C PRO A 105 -16.21 -13.20 -10.05
N GLU A 106 -17.50 -13.51 -9.85
CA GLU A 106 -18.52 -12.52 -9.54
C GLU A 106 -18.19 -11.81 -8.22
N ASN A 107 -18.30 -10.49 -8.21
CA ASN A 107 -18.20 -9.65 -7.01
C ASN A 107 -19.50 -8.89 -6.80
N ASP A 108 -20.08 -8.94 -5.60
CA ASP A 108 -21.30 -8.22 -5.21
C ASP A 108 -21.07 -6.74 -4.82
N SER A 109 -19.84 -6.26 -4.95
CA SER A 109 -19.48 -4.86 -4.66
C SER A 109 -20.30 -3.89 -5.52
N VAL A 110 -20.68 -2.77 -4.89
CA VAL A 110 -21.41 -1.68 -5.52
C VAL A 110 -20.49 -0.48 -5.69
N SER A 111 -20.31 0.00 -6.92
CA SER A 111 -19.63 1.27 -7.23
C SER A 111 -20.65 2.32 -7.69
N ARG A 112 -20.35 3.61 -7.54
CA ARG A 112 -21.25 4.71 -7.92
C ARG A 112 -20.68 5.57 -9.03
N ILE A 113 -21.52 5.88 -10.01
CA ILE A 113 -21.31 6.94 -11.00
C ILE A 113 -22.37 8.01 -10.71
N VAL A 114 -21.94 9.15 -10.18
CA VAL A 114 -22.82 10.28 -9.91
C VAL A 114 -22.72 11.26 -11.07
N ILE A 115 -23.86 11.70 -11.58
CA ILE A 115 -23.98 12.78 -12.55
C ILE A 115 -24.28 14.05 -11.78
N GLN A 116 -23.33 14.98 -11.76
CA GLN A 116 -23.44 16.24 -11.05
C GLN A 116 -22.70 17.32 -11.83
N ASP A 117 -23.28 18.52 -11.91
CA ASP A 117 -22.73 19.68 -12.60
C ASP A 117 -22.37 19.36 -14.05
N SER A 118 -23.21 18.57 -14.73
CA SER A 118 -23.00 18.04 -16.08
C SER A 118 -21.66 17.29 -16.21
N LYS A 119 -21.30 16.49 -15.20
CA LYS A 119 -20.10 15.64 -15.19
C LYS A 119 -20.40 14.28 -14.59
N PHE A 120 -19.69 13.26 -15.04
CA PHE A 120 -19.60 11.99 -14.33
C PHE A 120 -18.54 12.06 -13.24
N VAL A 121 -18.92 11.70 -12.02
CA VAL A 121 -18.06 11.66 -10.84
C VAL A 121 -18.06 10.23 -10.28
N PRO A 122 -16.89 9.58 -10.14
CA PRO A 122 -15.56 10.09 -10.49
C PRO A 122 -15.28 10.10 -12.00
N LYS A 123 -14.23 10.83 -12.41
CA LYS A 123 -13.76 10.88 -13.81
C LYS A 123 -13.10 9.58 -14.29
N PHE A 124 -12.59 8.80 -13.33
CA PHE A 124 -12.05 7.46 -13.55
C PHE A 124 -12.33 6.62 -12.30
N GLN A 125 -12.69 5.37 -12.49
CA GLN A 125 -12.81 4.41 -11.39
C GLN A 125 -12.29 3.04 -11.78
N LEU A 126 -11.64 2.39 -10.83
CA LEU A 126 -11.30 0.99 -10.88
C LEU A 126 -12.42 0.20 -10.20
N ILE A 127 -12.97 -0.79 -10.89
CA ILE A 127 -13.94 -1.72 -10.33
C ILE A 127 -13.55 -3.15 -10.70
N THR A 128 -14.15 -4.14 -10.05
CA THR A 128 -13.98 -5.55 -10.40
C THR A 128 -15.11 -6.03 -11.31
N ALA A 129 -14.86 -7.04 -12.12
CA ALA A 129 -15.91 -7.66 -12.91
C ALA A 129 -16.99 -8.28 -12.01
N GLY A 130 -18.22 -8.30 -12.49
CA GLY A 130 -19.40 -8.73 -11.74
C GLY A 130 -19.97 -7.67 -10.80
N SER A 131 -19.24 -6.58 -10.51
CA SER A 131 -19.73 -5.51 -9.65
C SER A 131 -20.94 -4.80 -10.23
N THR A 132 -21.80 -4.30 -9.32
CA THR A 132 -22.93 -3.45 -9.68
C THR A 132 -22.50 -2.00 -9.69
N VAL A 133 -22.86 -1.26 -10.73
CA VAL A 133 -22.73 0.19 -10.80
C VAL A 133 -24.09 0.83 -10.54
N GLU A 134 -24.13 1.69 -9.54
CA GLU A 134 -25.22 2.62 -9.25
C GLU A 134 -24.98 3.94 -10.00
N ILE A 135 -25.86 4.24 -10.96
CA ILE A 135 -25.85 5.47 -11.73
C ILE A 135 -26.88 6.40 -11.11
N ILE A 136 -26.43 7.56 -10.64
CA ILE A 136 -27.25 8.51 -9.87
C ILE A 136 -27.22 9.86 -10.58
N ASN A 137 -28.38 10.41 -10.95
CA ASN A 137 -28.45 11.77 -11.50
C ASN A 137 -28.78 12.80 -10.42
N GLU A 138 -27.85 13.67 -10.05
CA GLU A 138 -28.07 14.78 -9.10
C GLU A 138 -28.40 16.12 -9.78
N ASP A 139 -28.30 16.17 -11.10
CA ASP A 139 -28.66 17.33 -11.91
C ASP A 139 -30.19 17.41 -12.12
N SER A 140 -30.67 18.62 -12.40
CA SER A 140 -32.10 18.88 -12.67
C SER A 140 -32.50 18.66 -14.12
N ILE A 141 -31.58 18.16 -14.96
CA ILE A 141 -31.81 17.89 -16.39
C ILE A 141 -31.63 16.39 -16.68
N LEU A 142 -32.15 15.97 -17.83
CA LEU A 142 -32.07 14.58 -18.26
C LEU A 142 -30.65 14.26 -18.74
N HIS A 143 -30.06 13.21 -18.20
CA HIS A 143 -28.82 12.62 -18.71
C HIS A 143 -29.04 11.19 -19.17
N ASN A 144 -28.10 10.69 -19.96
CA ASN A 144 -27.93 9.26 -20.17
C ASN A 144 -26.50 8.85 -19.82
N THR A 145 -26.35 7.60 -19.38
CA THR A 145 -25.05 6.97 -19.15
C THR A 145 -24.91 5.83 -20.15
N HIS A 146 -24.12 6.07 -21.18
CA HIS A 146 -23.73 5.10 -22.19
C HIS A 146 -22.36 4.55 -21.83
N ILE A 147 -22.29 3.25 -21.54
CA ILE A 147 -21.04 2.52 -21.32
C ILE A 147 -20.76 1.62 -22.51
N ASP A 148 -19.56 1.70 -23.08
CA ASP A 148 -19.06 0.85 -24.17
C ASP A 148 -17.62 0.37 -23.93
N ASP A 149 -17.22 -0.72 -24.59
CA ASP A 149 -15.86 -1.29 -24.54
C ASP A 149 -14.95 -0.79 -25.69
N GLY A 150 -15.33 0.33 -26.34
CA GLY A 150 -14.70 0.86 -27.54
C GLY A 150 -15.16 0.19 -28.85
N LYS A 151 -15.90 -0.92 -28.80
CA LYS A 151 -16.44 -1.61 -29.98
C LYS A 151 -17.95 -1.83 -29.88
N ASN A 152 -18.44 -2.22 -28.71
CA ASN A 152 -19.82 -2.59 -28.45
C ASN A 152 -20.35 -1.83 -27.24
N THR A 153 -21.62 -1.42 -27.32
CA THR A 153 -22.35 -0.92 -26.16
C THR A 153 -22.52 -2.02 -25.12
N VAL A 154 -22.09 -1.76 -23.89
CA VAL A 154 -22.37 -2.60 -22.71
C VAL A 154 -23.78 -2.31 -22.21
N PHE A 155 -24.09 -1.03 -21.99
CA PHE A 155 -25.46 -0.55 -21.78
C PHE A 155 -25.59 0.95 -22.05
N ASN A 156 -26.82 1.40 -22.26
CA ASN A 156 -27.17 2.81 -22.34
C ASN A 156 -28.45 3.05 -21.54
N VAL A 157 -28.40 3.91 -20.53
CA VAL A 157 -29.54 4.18 -19.62
C VAL A 157 -29.81 5.67 -19.50
N ALA A 158 -31.08 6.05 -19.57
CA ALA A 158 -31.51 7.41 -19.29
C ALA A 158 -31.86 7.57 -17.81
N THR A 159 -31.49 8.71 -17.24
CA THR A 159 -31.80 9.14 -15.88
C THR A 159 -32.45 10.54 -15.96
N PRO A 160 -33.79 10.61 -16.16
CA PRO A 160 -34.47 11.86 -16.53
C PRO A 160 -34.75 12.81 -15.38
N LEU A 161 -34.80 12.31 -14.14
CA LEU A 161 -35.13 13.09 -12.96
C LEU A 161 -33.95 13.08 -11.98
N LYS A 162 -33.87 14.15 -11.18
CA LYS A 162 -32.95 14.22 -10.05
C LYS A 162 -33.20 13.08 -9.06
N SER A 163 -32.12 12.57 -8.49
CA SER A 163 -32.03 11.46 -7.55
C SER A 163 -32.53 10.11 -8.08
N VAL A 164 -32.76 9.98 -9.40
CA VAL A 164 -32.99 8.66 -10.02
C VAL A 164 -31.71 7.84 -9.93
N THR A 165 -31.85 6.65 -9.36
CA THR A 165 -30.78 5.66 -9.28
C THR A 165 -31.10 4.48 -10.18
N VAL A 166 -30.18 4.14 -11.09
CA VAL A 166 -30.25 2.94 -11.94
C VAL A 166 -29.09 2.02 -11.59
N ARG A 167 -29.37 0.72 -11.40
CA ARG A 167 -28.35 -0.30 -11.11
C ARG A 167 -28.06 -1.14 -12.35
N LYS A 168 -26.78 -1.34 -12.67
CA LYS A 168 -26.33 -2.20 -13.77
C LYS A 168 -25.12 -3.04 -13.34
N THR A 169 -25.17 -4.34 -13.60
CA THR A 169 -24.03 -5.23 -13.38
C THR A 169 -23.05 -5.12 -14.55
N LEU A 170 -21.76 -4.94 -14.25
CA LEU A 170 -20.70 -4.90 -15.26
C LEU A 170 -19.98 -6.23 -15.35
N THR A 171 -20.21 -6.94 -16.45
CA THR A 171 -19.53 -8.21 -16.76
C THR A 171 -18.37 -8.03 -17.75
N SER A 172 -18.39 -6.96 -18.54
CA SER A 172 -17.31 -6.63 -19.48
C SER A 172 -16.04 -6.19 -18.75
N THR A 173 -14.89 -6.71 -19.19
CA THR A 173 -13.56 -6.36 -18.68
C THR A 173 -12.81 -5.42 -19.63
N GLY A 174 -11.79 -4.73 -19.13
CA GLY A 174 -10.97 -3.78 -19.86
C GLY A 174 -11.28 -2.34 -19.48
N ILE A 175 -10.88 -1.41 -20.35
CA ILE A 175 -11.25 0.01 -20.23
C ILE A 175 -12.63 0.19 -20.86
N LEU A 176 -13.59 0.67 -20.08
CA LEU A 176 -14.92 1.03 -20.54
C LEU A 176 -15.05 2.55 -20.59
N ASN A 177 -15.54 3.06 -21.73
CA ASN A 177 -15.86 4.46 -21.90
C ASN A 177 -17.22 4.73 -21.26
N VAL A 178 -17.34 5.81 -20.50
CA VAL A 178 -18.62 6.33 -19.99
C VAL A 178 -18.88 7.67 -20.64
N ARG A 179 -20.00 7.83 -21.34
CA ARG A 179 -20.38 9.10 -21.94
C ARG A 179 -21.87 9.40 -21.78
N CYS A 180 -22.22 10.68 -21.88
CA CYS A 180 -23.58 11.12 -22.12
C CYS A 180 -23.69 11.47 -23.60
N ASP A 181 -24.61 10.82 -24.31
CA ASP A 181 -24.80 11.05 -25.75
C ASP A 181 -25.50 12.41 -26.01
N LEU A 182 -26.15 12.98 -24.99
CA LEU A 182 -26.89 14.23 -25.09
C LEU A 182 -26.04 15.48 -24.80
N HIS A 183 -24.94 15.31 -24.06
CA HIS A 183 -24.13 16.43 -23.58
C HIS A 183 -22.67 16.23 -23.99
N PRO A 184 -22.25 16.83 -25.11
CA PRO A 184 -20.86 16.76 -25.56
C PRO A 184 -19.90 17.25 -24.46
N GLY A 185 -18.84 16.47 -24.21
CA GLY A 185 -17.87 16.77 -23.15
C GLY A 185 -18.17 16.10 -21.79
N MET A 186 -19.31 15.40 -21.66
CA MET A 186 -19.54 14.50 -20.53
C MET A 186 -18.92 13.14 -20.78
N TYR A 187 -17.77 12.89 -20.14
CA TYR A 187 -17.06 11.62 -20.23
C TYR A 187 -16.46 11.22 -18.88
N SER A 188 -16.29 9.91 -18.68
CA SER A 188 -15.54 9.27 -17.59
C SER A 188 -15.08 7.90 -18.09
N TRP A 189 -14.26 7.20 -17.32
CA TRP A 189 -13.79 5.86 -17.64
C TRP A 189 -13.94 4.92 -16.46
N VAL A 190 -14.23 3.67 -16.77
CA VAL A 190 -14.25 2.58 -15.79
C VAL A 190 -13.23 1.55 -16.23
N PHE A 191 -12.24 1.28 -15.38
CA PHE A 191 -11.32 0.18 -15.61
C PHE A 191 -11.79 -1.04 -14.83
N VAL A 192 -12.05 -2.12 -15.56
CA VAL A 192 -12.36 -3.45 -15.02
C VAL A 192 -11.18 -4.36 -15.35
N PRO A 193 -10.28 -4.68 -14.42
CA PRO A 193 -9.11 -5.50 -14.74
C PRO A 193 -9.52 -6.88 -15.28
N PRO A 194 -9.00 -7.31 -16.44
CA PRO A 194 -9.25 -8.66 -16.95
C PRO A 194 -8.45 -9.74 -16.21
N ALA A 195 -7.40 -9.34 -15.47
CA ALA A 195 -6.51 -10.22 -14.72
C ALA A 195 -5.92 -9.47 -13.50
N PRO A 196 -5.34 -10.19 -12.51
CA PRO A 196 -4.72 -9.57 -11.33
C PRO A 196 -3.49 -8.70 -11.64
N GLN A 197 -2.82 -8.92 -12.78
CA GLN A 197 -1.65 -8.16 -13.19
C GLN A 197 -2.06 -6.85 -13.87
N TYR A 198 -2.32 -5.83 -13.07
CA TYR A 198 -2.55 -4.46 -13.53
C TYR A 198 -1.92 -3.44 -12.59
N ALA A 199 -1.78 -2.22 -13.09
CA ALA A 199 -1.30 -1.05 -12.38
C ALA A 199 -2.06 0.18 -12.89
N VAL A 200 -2.38 1.10 -11.98
CA VAL A 200 -2.90 2.43 -12.29
C VAL A 200 -1.92 3.42 -11.69
N LEU A 201 -1.24 4.18 -12.54
CA LEU A 201 -0.16 5.09 -12.17
C LEU A 201 -0.58 6.53 -12.44
N GLN A 202 -0.13 7.46 -11.60
CA GLN A 202 -0.30 8.90 -11.83
C GLN A 202 1.04 9.60 -12.14
N GLU A 203 2.14 8.89 -11.94
CA GLU A 203 3.50 9.36 -12.13
C GLU A 203 4.40 8.18 -12.56
N PRO A 204 5.58 8.45 -13.13
CA PRO A 204 6.57 7.41 -13.48
C PRO A 204 6.87 6.49 -12.30
N ASP A 205 6.87 5.18 -12.53
CA ASP A 205 7.12 4.17 -11.50
C ASP A 205 7.68 2.87 -12.10
N LEU A 206 8.21 2.01 -11.24
CA LEU A 206 8.70 0.69 -11.56
C LEU A 206 7.70 -0.37 -11.09
N ILE A 207 6.93 -0.91 -12.03
CA ILE A 207 5.97 -1.97 -11.76
C ILE A 207 6.70 -3.30 -11.62
N HIS A 208 6.46 -4.01 -10.52
CA HIS A 208 6.97 -5.36 -10.28
C HIS A 208 5.82 -6.36 -10.10
N TRP A 209 5.52 -7.13 -11.14
CA TRP A 209 4.57 -8.24 -11.05
C TRP A 209 5.29 -9.57 -10.91
N THR A 210 4.78 -10.41 -10.00
CA THR A 210 5.29 -11.75 -9.69
C THR A 210 4.16 -12.75 -9.79
N ASN A 211 4.48 -14.05 -9.70
CA ASN A 211 3.49 -15.12 -9.74
C ASN A 211 2.61 -15.10 -11.00
N ILE A 212 3.21 -14.72 -12.14
CA ILE A 212 2.54 -14.68 -13.44
C ILE A 212 2.60 -16.07 -14.08
N PRO A 213 1.47 -16.69 -14.43
CA PRO A 213 1.49 -17.97 -15.14
C PRO A 213 2.29 -17.88 -16.45
N PRO A 214 3.05 -18.91 -16.84
CA PRO A 214 3.70 -18.93 -18.15
C PRO A 214 2.67 -18.98 -19.28
N ALA A 215 2.63 -17.96 -20.12
CA ALA A 215 1.76 -17.88 -21.30
C ALA A 215 2.23 -16.75 -22.23
N THR A 216 1.54 -16.61 -23.36
CA THR A 216 1.58 -15.41 -24.19
C THR A 216 0.54 -14.43 -23.68
N TYR A 217 0.98 -13.19 -23.46
CA TYR A 217 0.15 -12.08 -23.00
C TYR A 217 0.21 -10.94 -24.00
N ARG A 218 -0.89 -10.20 -24.08
CA ARG A 218 -0.90 -8.83 -24.57
C ARG A 218 -0.73 -7.91 -23.37
N LEU A 219 0.39 -7.21 -23.32
CA LEU A 219 0.58 -6.07 -22.43
C LEU A 219 -0.15 -4.88 -23.04
N VAL A 220 -1.12 -4.34 -22.31
CA VAL A 220 -1.90 -3.17 -22.71
C VAL A 220 -1.49 -1.99 -21.86
N SER A 221 -1.27 -0.84 -22.49
CA SER A 221 -1.13 0.45 -21.81
C SER A 221 -2.12 1.45 -22.38
N TRP A 222 -2.85 2.13 -21.52
CA TRP A 222 -3.90 3.06 -21.88
C TRP A 222 -3.87 4.31 -21.01
N GLN A 223 -4.23 5.45 -21.60
CA GLN A 223 -4.45 6.71 -20.93
C GLN A 223 -5.76 7.34 -21.42
N PRO A 224 -6.44 8.17 -20.60
CA PRO A 224 -7.51 9.06 -21.02
C PRO A 224 -7.29 9.67 -22.40
N GLU A 225 -8.31 9.59 -23.24
CA GLU A 225 -8.34 10.20 -24.59
C GLU A 225 -7.30 9.65 -25.59
N GLN A 226 -6.56 8.59 -25.23
CA GLN A 226 -5.59 7.92 -26.10
C GLN A 226 -6.07 6.53 -26.53
N THR A 227 -5.65 6.11 -27.73
CA THR A 227 -5.84 4.73 -28.19
C THR A 227 -4.96 3.78 -27.37
N PRO A 228 -5.49 2.65 -26.84
CA PRO A 228 -4.69 1.65 -26.16
C PRO A 228 -3.52 1.17 -27.02
N GLN A 229 -2.33 1.09 -26.42
CA GLN A 229 -1.17 0.48 -27.05
C GLN A 229 -1.05 -0.98 -26.61
N HIS A 230 -0.63 -1.84 -27.54
CA HIS A 230 -0.55 -3.28 -27.32
C HIS A 230 0.84 -3.81 -27.66
N ARG A 231 1.39 -4.65 -26.78
CA ARG A 231 2.65 -5.37 -27.01
C ARG A 231 2.47 -6.84 -26.65
N ILE A 232 2.78 -7.73 -27.59
CA ILE A 232 2.80 -9.17 -27.30
C ILE A 232 4.09 -9.52 -26.57
N ILE A 233 3.95 -10.26 -25.47
CA ILE A 233 5.06 -10.79 -24.68
C ILE A 233 4.81 -12.26 -24.35
N THR A 234 5.87 -13.06 -24.35
CA THR A 234 5.79 -14.48 -23.95
C THR A 234 6.60 -14.69 -22.69
N LEU A 235 5.91 -15.06 -21.62
CA LEU A 235 6.49 -15.28 -20.30
C LEU A 235 6.70 -16.77 -20.07
N SER A 236 7.90 -17.16 -19.65
CA SER A 236 8.26 -18.54 -19.33
C SER A 236 8.52 -18.70 -17.83
N SER A 237 8.24 -19.90 -17.32
CA SER A 237 8.47 -20.30 -15.94
C SER A 237 9.89 -19.98 -15.46
N GLY A 238 10.00 -19.44 -14.25
CA GLY A 238 11.27 -19.15 -13.58
C GLY A 238 12.09 -18.03 -14.22
N LYS A 239 11.59 -17.36 -15.27
CA LYS A 239 12.27 -16.24 -15.91
C LYS A 239 11.77 -14.89 -15.39
N GLN A 240 12.69 -13.93 -15.35
CA GLN A 240 12.40 -12.53 -15.12
C GLN A 240 12.52 -11.75 -16.43
N TYR A 241 11.56 -10.88 -16.68
CA TYR A 241 11.51 -9.99 -17.84
C TYR A 241 11.58 -8.55 -17.36
N THR A 242 12.28 -7.70 -18.11
CA THR A 242 12.31 -6.25 -17.87
C THR A 242 11.91 -5.55 -19.16
N LEU A 243 10.91 -4.66 -19.08
CA LEU A 243 10.43 -3.87 -20.20
C LEU A 243 10.57 -2.38 -19.87
N GLN A 244 11.01 -1.61 -20.86
CA GLN A 244 10.86 -0.16 -20.85
C GLN A 244 9.51 0.17 -21.48
N HIS A 245 8.71 0.95 -20.77
CA HIS A 245 7.50 1.57 -21.28
C HIS A 245 7.80 3.04 -21.54
N HIS A 246 7.82 3.38 -22.83
CA HIS A 246 7.99 4.74 -23.30
C HIS A 246 6.76 5.09 -24.11
N GLN A 247 6.12 6.22 -23.80
CA GLN A 247 5.06 6.75 -24.64
C GLN A 247 5.67 7.20 -25.96
N ARG A 248 5.15 6.70 -27.08
CA ARG A 248 5.47 7.23 -28.39
C ARG A 248 4.82 8.62 -28.46
N ASN A 249 5.60 9.68 -28.28
CA ASN A 249 5.19 11.03 -28.62
C ASN A 249 4.70 11.01 -30.08
N GLN A 250 3.42 11.27 -30.29
CA GLN A 250 2.85 11.58 -31.60
C GLN A 250 2.98 13.07 -31.86
#